data_AF-A0A0D0PGN2-F1
#
_entry.id   AF-A0A0D0PGN2-F1
#
_cell.length_a   1.000
_cell.length_b   1.000
_cell.length_c   1.000
_cell.angle_alpha   90.00
_cell.angle_beta   90.00
_cell.angle_gamma   90.00
#
_symmetry.space_group_name_H-M   'P 1'
#
loop_
_entity.id
_entity.type
_entity.pdbx_description
1 polymer ?
#
loop_
_entity_poly.entity_id
_entity_poly.type
_entity_poly.pdbx_seq_one_letter_code
_entity_poly.pdbx_strand_id
1 'polypeptide(L)'
;MAEESEERAEPSLAYRSPDELQEVLRGLGQRLHYLNRVAIGESGFAWHLAEAIVAVGRLVPLLDDAETRRAFGDGWTKGAVPREAQVDHLLALLRRELS
;
A
#
# COMPACT_ATOMS: atom_id res chain seq x y z
N MET A 1 8.78 38.44 20.32
CA MET A 1 9.52 37.19 20.07
C MET A 1 8.69 36.42 19.07
N ALA A 2 9.19 36.24 17.85
CA ALA A 2 8.48 35.51 16.81
C ALA A 2 8.65 34.01 17.08
N GLU A 3 7.54 33.27 17.14
CA GLU A 3 7.54 31.82 17.16
C GLU A 3 8.01 31.33 15.79
N GLU A 4 9.25 30.84 15.72
CA GLU A 4 9.73 30.05 14.59
C GLU A 4 8.87 28.79 14.53
N SER A 5 7.90 28.81 13.60
CA SER A 5 7.17 27.62 13.22
C SER A 5 8.18 26.70 12.56
N GLU A 6 8.64 25.67 13.27
CA GLU A 6 9.41 24.58 12.67
C GLU A 6 8.56 24.01 11.54
N GLU A 7 8.90 24.41 10.32
CA GLU A 7 8.40 23.81 9.10
C GLU A 7 8.86 22.35 9.15
N ARG A 8 7.98 21.47 9.65
CA ARG A 8 8.21 20.03 9.61
C ARG A 8 8.33 19.69 8.14
N ALA A 9 9.56 19.56 7.67
CA ALA A 9 9.84 19.06 6.34
C ALA A 9 9.05 17.76 6.20
N GLU A 10 7.97 17.79 5.41
CA GLU A 10 7.23 16.58 5.11
C GLU A 10 8.25 15.58 4.59
N PRO A 11 8.26 14.33 5.11
CA PRO A 11 9.14 13.32 4.54
C PRO A 11 8.86 13.31 3.05
N SER A 12 9.89 13.56 2.25
CA SER A 12 9.81 13.51 0.79
C SER A 12 9.38 12.09 0.40
N LEU A 13 8.08 11.86 0.28
CA LEU A 13 7.47 10.64 -0.23
C LEU A 13 7.52 10.61 -1.77
N ALA A 14 8.50 11.28 -2.37
CA ALA A 14 8.74 11.27 -3.81
C ALA A 14 9.42 9.95 -4.19
N TYR A 15 8.64 8.88 -4.29
CA TYR A 15 9.07 7.63 -4.94
C TYR A 15 8.97 7.80 -6.46
N ARG A 16 9.95 7.25 -7.17
CA ARG A 16 10.16 7.44 -8.62
C ARG A 16 9.94 6.17 -9.43
N SER A 17 9.68 5.05 -8.76
CA SER A 17 9.39 3.77 -9.40
C SER A 17 8.44 2.91 -8.54
N PRO A 18 7.78 1.90 -9.15
CA PRO A 18 7.07 0.87 -8.42
C PRO A 18 7.95 0.16 -7.38
N ASP A 19 9.21 -0.14 -7.73
CA ASP A 19 10.14 -0.81 -6.79
C ASP A 19 10.40 0.05 -5.54
N GLU A 20 10.60 1.36 -5.71
CA GLU A 20 10.77 2.28 -4.57
C GLU A 20 9.50 2.32 -3.71
N LEU A 21 8.31 2.32 -4.31
CA LEU A 21 7.05 2.28 -3.56
C LEU A 21 6.88 0.96 -2.78
N GLN A 22 7.23 -0.18 -3.38
CA GLN A 22 7.20 -1.47 -2.70
C GLN A 22 8.11 -1.47 -1.47
N GLU A 23 9.31 -0.90 -1.59
CA GLU A 23 10.27 -0.77 -0.49
C GLU A 23 9.77 0.13 0.64
N VAL A 24 9.14 1.26 0.30
CA VAL A 24 8.50 2.16 1.28
C VAL A 24 7.40 1.42 2.04
N LEU A 25 6.51 0.71 1.35
CA LEU A 25 5.41 -0.03 1.98
C LEU A 25 5.93 -1.15 2.87
N ARG A 26 6.96 -1.89 2.43
CA ARG A 26 7.63 -2.89 3.25
C ARG A 26 8.20 -2.28 4.54
N GLY A 27 8.90 -1.15 4.43
CA GLY A 27 9.44 -0.43 5.58
C GLY A 27 8.37 0.07 6.55
N LEU A 28 7.26 0.60 6.03
CA LEU A 28 6.12 1.04 6.83
C LEU A 28 5.47 -0.12 7.59
N GLY A 29 5.27 -1.26 6.94
CA GLY A 29 4.76 -2.47 7.60
C GLY A 29 5.66 -2.95 8.74
N GLN A 30 6.98 -3.00 8.51
CA GLN A 30 7.96 -3.33 9.55
C GLN A 30 7.94 -2.33 10.71
N ARG A 31 7.80 -1.03 10.41
CA ARG A 31 7.72 0.01 11.42
C ARG A 31 6.45 -0.12 12.26
N LEU A 32 5.33 -0.48 11.64
CA LEU A 32 4.08 -0.72 12.36
C LEU A 32 4.15 -1.99 13.22
N HIS A 33 4.78 -3.07 12.74
CA HIS A 33 5.07 -4.24 13.58
C HIS A 33 5.90 -3.89 14.81
N TYR A 34 6.94 -3.07 14.63
CA TYR A 34 7.72 -2.56 15.75
C TYR A 34 6.85 -1.78 16.74
N LEU A 35 6.07 -0.80 16.25
CA LEU A 35 5.17 0.00 17.09
C LEU A 35 4.14 -0.86 17.82
N ASN A 36 3.61 -1.88 17.15
CA ASN A 36 2.67 -2.82 17.76
C ASN A 36 3.27 -3.46 19.02
N ARG A 37 4.51 -3.94 18.90
CA ARG A 37 5.24 -4.58 20.00
C ARG A 37 5.64 -3.61 21.12
N VAL A 38 6.07 -2.39 20.79
CA VAL A 38 6.66 -1.49 21.80
C VAL A 38 5.68 -0.47 22.40
N ALA A 39 4.55 -0.19 21.74
CA ALA A 39 3.69 0.93 22.11
C ALA A 39 2.18 0.62 22.04
N ILE A 40 1.73 -0.40 21.30
CA ILE A 40 0.30 -0.67 21.06
C ILE A 40 -0.15 -2.00 21.70
N GLY A 41 0.69 -2.57 22.58
CA GLY A 41 0.33 -3.72 23.41
C GLY A 41 0.10 -5.01 22.62
N GLU A 42 0.84 -5.21 21.52
CA GLU A 42 0.78 -6.43 20.70
C GLU A 42 -0.63 -6.76 20.19
N SER A 43 -1.38 -5.73 19.80
CA SER A 43 -2.72 -5.87 19.24
C SER A 43 -2.71 -6.69 17.96
N GLY A 44 -3.62 -7.69 17.89
CA GLY A 44 -3.86 -8.46 16.67
C GLY A 44 -4.38 -7.59 15.51
N PHE A 45 -5.10 -6.50 15.80
CA PHE A 45 -5.51 -5.56 14.77
C PHE A 45 -4.31 -4.85 14.13
N ALA A 46 -3.39 -4.33 14.96
CA ALA A 46 -2.19 -3.65 14.46
C ALA A 46 -1.25 -4.61 13.73
N TRP A 47 -1.20 -5.88 14.15
CA TRP A 47 -0.54 -6.95 13.41
C TRP A 47 -1.11 -7.12 12.00
N HIS A 48 -2.42 -7.34 11.88
CA HIS A 48 -3.07 -7.52 10.59
C HIS A 48 -2.99 -6.26 9.71
N LEU A 49 -3.01 -5.07 10.31
CA LEU A 49 -2.82 -3.83 9.59
C LEU A 49 -1.40 -3.73 8.99
N ALA A 50 -0.37 -4.12 9.75
CA ALA A 50 1.00 -4.17 9.24
C ALA A 50 1.14 -5.17 8.09
N GLU A 51 0.56 -6.36 8.23
CA GLU A 51 0.53 -7.37 7.17
C GLU A 51 -0.20 -6.87 5.91
N ALA A 52 -1.32 -6.16 6.07
CA ALA A 52 -2.04 -5.57 4.95
C ALA A 52 -1.19 -4.54 4.19
N ILE A 53 -0.42 -3.70 4.90
CA ILE A 53 0.49 -2.73 4.27
C ILE A 53 1.58 -3.46 3.46
N VAL A 54 2.17 -4.51 4.03
CA VAL A 54 3.18 -5.33 3.33
C VAL A 54 2.58 -6.02 2.10
N ALA A 55 1.38 -6.58 2.24
CA ALA A 55 0.65 -7.25 1.16
C ALA A 55 0.31 -6.28 0.01
N VAL A 56 -0.11 -5.04 0.31
CA VAL A 56 -0.27 -3.98 -0.69
C VAL A 56 1.06 -3.70 -1.40
N GLY A 57 2.17 -3.67 -0.66
CA GLY A 57 3.51 -3.55 -1.24
C GLY A 57 3.83 -4.63 -2.28
N ARG A 58 3.40 -5.88 -2.04
CA ARG A 58 3.58 -7.00 -3.00
C ARG A 58 2.72 -6.88 -4.26
N LEU A 59 1.65 -6.09 -4.21
CA LEU A 59 0.80 -5.81 -5.38
C LEU A 59 1.35 -4.68 -6.26
N VAL A 60 2.31 -3.88 -5.79
CA VAL A 60 2.86 -2.74 -6.53
C VAL A 60 3.40 -3.08 -7.93
N PRO A 61 4.07 -4.22 -8.17
CA PRO A 61 4.45 -4.63 -9.52
C PRO A 61 3.28 -4.74 -10.51
N LEU A 62 2.05 -4.95 -10.02
CA LEU A 62 0.86 -5.03 -10.86
C LEU A 62 0.42 -3.69 -11.46
N LEU A 63 0.98 -2.57 -11.00
CA LEU A 63 0.67 -1.23 -11.54
C LEU A 63 1.07 -1.08 -13.02
N ASP A 64 2.09 -1.80 -13.47
CA ASP A 64 2.51 -1.84 -14.88
C ASP A 64 2.28 -3.22 -15.54
N ASP A 65 1.53 -4.10 -14.88
CA ASP A 65 1.24 -5.42 -15.41
C ASP A 65 0.15 -5.39 -16.50
N ALA A 66 0.43 -6.05 -17.62
CA ALA A 66 -0.47 -6.07 -18.77
C ALA A 66 -1.76 -6.85 -18.52
N GLU A 67 -1.74 -7.88 -17.66
CA GLU A 67 -2.96 -8.61 -17.29
C GLU A 67 -3.85 -7.77 -16.37
N THR A 68 -3.26 -7.11 -15.38
CA THR A 68 -3.94 -6.18 -14.48
C THR A 68 -4.55 -5.01 -15.25
N ARG A 69 -3.81 -4.42 -16.20
CA ARG A 69 -4.36 -3.38 -17.10
C ARG A 69 -5.52 -3.90 -17.95
N ARG A 70 -5.47 -5.13 -18.45
CA ARG A 70 -6.59 -5.75 -19.17
C ARG A 70 -7.81 -5.99 -18.26
N ALA A 71 -7.60 -6.39 -17.01
CA ALA A 71 -8.66 -6.63 -16.05
C ALA A 71 -9.38 -5.33 -15.64
N PHE A 72 -8.62 -4.31 -15.24
CA PHE A 72 -9.17 -3.07 -14.68
C PHE A 72 -9.45 -1.97 -15.72
N GLY A 73 -8.75 -2.02 -16.86
CA GLY A 73 -8.75 -0.96 -17.84
C GLY A 73 -7.88 0.22 -17.42
N ASP A 74 -8.06 1.34 -18.10
CA ASP A 74 -7.42 2.62 -17.83
C ASP A 74 -8.38 3.77 -18.22
N GLY A 75 -7.87 5.01 -18.26
CA GLY A 75 -8.68 6.19 -18.62
C GLY A 75 -9.22 6.20 -20.06
N TRP A 76 -8.73 5.30 -20.92
CA TRP A 76 -9.05 5.25 -22.35
C TRP A 76 -9.72 3.93 -22.74
N THR A 77 -9.39 2.84 -22.05
CA THR A 77 -9.80 1.47 -22.39
C THR A 77 -10.59 0.88 -21.24
N LYS A 78 -11.80 0.37 -21.54
CA LYS A 78 -12.60 -0.36 -20.55
C LYS A 78 -11.92 -1.69 -20.18
N GLY A 79 -11.83 -1.99 -18.89
CA GLY A 79 -11.35 -3.27 -18.39
C GLY A 79 -12.33 -4.42 -18.65
N ALA A 80 -11.80 -5.65 -18.65
CA ALA A 80 -12.59 -6.88 -18.76
C ALA A 80 -13.49 -7.10 -17.53
N VAL A 81 -13.06 -6.65 -16.35
CA VAL A 81 -13.84 -6.73 -15.12
C VAL A 81 -14.82 -5.54 -15.06
N PRO A 82 -16.14 -5.79 -14.89
CA PRO A 82 -17.13 -4.74 -14.69
C PRO A 82 -16.76 -3.83 -13.52
N ARG A 83 -17.03 -2.52 -13.64
CA ARG A 83 -16.57 -1.49 -12.70
C ARG A 83 -17.00 -1.80 -11.25
N GLU A 84 -18.21 -2.28 -11.09
CA GLU A 84 -18.83 -2.71 -9.83
C GLU A 84 -18.11 -3.89 -9.16
N ALA A 85 -17.43 -4.74 -9.93
CA ALA A 85 -16.69 -5.91 -9.44
C ALA A 85 -15.18 -5.66 -9.28
N GLN A 86 -14.67 -4.50 -9.69
CA GLN A 86 -13.25 -4.20 -9.62
C GLN A 86 -12.72 -4.15 -8.18
N VAL A 87 -13.51 -3.65 -7.23
CA VAL A 87 -13.11 -3.62 -5.82
C VAL A 87 -12.98 -5.04 -5.27
N ASP A 88 -13.94 -5.93 -5.54
CA ASP A 88 -13.86 -7.33 -5.11
C ASP A 88 -12.67 -8.04 -5.75
N HIS A 89 -12.35 -7.74 -7.01
CA HIS A 89 -11.18 -8.27 -7.68
C HIS A 89 -9.87 -7.79 -7.01
N LEU A 90 -9.76 -6.50 -6.67
CA LEU A 90 -8.63 -5.96 -5.91
C LEU A 90 -8.50 -6.62 -4.52
N LEU A 91 -9.62 -6.79 -3.81
CA LEU A 91 -9.62 -7.45 -2.50
C LEU A 91 -9.22 -8.92 -2.59
N ALA A 92 -9.58 -9.62 -3.68
CA ALA A 92 -9.13 -10.99 -3.92
C ALA A 92 -7.60 -11.07 -4.13
N LEU A 93 -7.03 -10.12 -4.88
CA LEU A 93 -5.57 -10.00 -5.02
C LEU A 93 -4.90 -9.73 -3.66
N LEU A 94 -5.43 -8.79 -2.88
CA LEU A 94 -4.90 -8.48 -1.55
C LEU A 94 -4.98 -9.69 -0.61
N ARG A 95 -6.11 -10.40 -0.63
CA ARG A 95 -6.30 -11.62 0.18
C ARG A 95 -5.27 -12.69 -0.15
N ARG A 96 -4.91 -12.86 -1.42
CA ARG A 96 -3.86 -13.80 -1.86
C ARG A 96 -2.49 -13.45 -1.27
N GLU A 97 -2.18 -12.17 -1.15
CA GLU A 97 -0.89 -11.72 -0.59
C GLU A 97 -0.85 -11.76 0.95
N LEU A 98 -2.02 -11.85 1.60
CA LEU A 98 -2.20 -11.97 3.05
C LEU A 98 -2.20 -13.42 3.57
N SER A 99 -2.43 -14.40 2.69
CA SER A 99 -2.44 -15.84 3.01
C SER A 99 -1.06 -16.47 2.92
#